data_AF-A0AAN7JDR2-F1
#
_entry.id   AF-A0AAN7JDR2-F1
#
_cell.length_a   1.000
_cell.length_b   1.000
_cell.length_c   1.000
_cell.angle_alpha   90.00
_cell.angle_beta   90.00
_cell.angle_gamma   90.00
#
_symmetry.space_group_name_H-M   'P 1'
#
loop_
_entity.id
_entity.type
_entity.pdbx_description
1 polymer ?
#
loop_
_entity_poly.entity_id
_entity_poly.type
_entity_poly.pdbx_seq_one_letter_code
_entity_poly.pdbx_strand_id
1 'polypeptide(L)'
;MDQFTQILHTHSHRLTAQPGRMRVVQSRLLTPPNLQCCHSSHPISLNPPFLVLLPPKNQYPSLKNQTFPPIPHKPTSSFPFGSLISASMASSTTPSTATETETKPFSVLFVCLGNICRSPAAEGVFRDLVKKRGFDSKLNIDSAGTIDYHEGNEADPRMRAASKRRGIEITSISRPIRLSDFRDFDLILAMDRQNREDILEAFNRWKFRETLPDDAHKKVKLMCSYCKKHDETEVPDPYYGGPQGFEKVT
;
A
#
# COMPACT_ATOMS: atom_id res chain seq x y z
N MET A 1 -13.44 -6.24 1.83
CA MET A 1 -13.60 -6.16 0.35
C MET A 1 -13.93 -4.77 -0.19
N ASP A 2 -14.76 -3.97 0.49
CA ASP A 2 -15.22 -2.66 -0.02
C ASP A 2 -14.08 -1.66 -0.31
N GLN A 3 -13.17 -1.47 0.65
CA GLN A 3 -11.96 -0.65 0.51
C GLN A 3 -11.08 -1.01 -0.70
N PHE A 4 -10.92 -2.30 -0.99
CA PHE A 4 -10.11 -2.79 -2.12
C PHE A 4 -10.77 -2.49 -3.46
N THR A 5 -12.10 -2.58 -3.54
CA THR A 5 -12.86 -2.13 -4.71
C THR A 5 -12.71 -0.63 -4.90
N GLN A 6 -12.71 0.14 -3.81
CA GLN A 6 -12.52 1.58 -3.88
C GLN A 6 -11.12 1.97 -4.37
N ILE A 7 -10.07 1.24 -3.99
CA ILE A 7 -8.71 1.43 -4.54
C ILE A 7 -8.75 1.28 -6.08
N LEU A 8 -9.32 0.18 -6.59
CA LEU A 8 -9.43 -0.05 -8.04
C LEU A 8 -10.26 1.03 -8.74
N HIS A 9 -11.34 1.49 -8.12
CA HIS A 9 -12.19 2.54 -8.70
C HIS A 9 -11.46 3.89 -8.76
N THR A 10 -10.87 4.33 -7.66
CA THR A 10 -10.13 5.60 -7.56
C THR A 10 -8.98 5.66 -8.56
N HIS A 11 -8.28 4.54 -8.77
CA HIS A 11 -7.12 4.47 -9.66
C HIS A 11 -7.43 3.86 -11.03
N SER A 12 -8.71 3.73 -11.38
CA SER A 12 -9.15 3.11 -12.64
C SER A 12 -8.52 3.74 -13.89
N HIS A 13 -8.33 5.07 -13.90
CA HIS A 13 -7.66 5.78 -14.99
C HIS A 13 -6.21 5.32 -15.23
N ARG A 14 -5.50 4.84 -14.20
CA ARG A 14 -4.17 4.23 -14.32
C ARG A 14 -4.24 2.79 -14.85
N LEU A 15 -5.37 2.12 -14.64
CA LEU A 15 -5.63 0.74 -15.09
C LEU A 15 -6.22 0.69 -16.51
N THR A 16 -6.75 1.79 -17.03
CA THR A 16 -7.40 1.86 -18.35
C THR A 16 -6.61 2.64 -19.39
N ALA A 17 -5.43 3.17 -19.05
CA ALA A 17 -4.58 3.89 -20.00
C ALA A 17 -4.20 2.97 -21.18
N GLN A 18 -4.94 3.10 -22.29
CA GLN A 18 -4.56 2.60 -23.61
C GLN A 18 -3.61 3.62 -24.27
N PRO A 19 -2.67 3.18 -25.12
CA PRO A 19 -1.86 4.10 -25.91
C PRO A 19 -2.75 4.87 -26.89
N GLY A 20 -2.77 6.20 -26.75
CA GLY A 20 -3.08 7.16 -27.81
C GLY A 20 -4.53 7.27 -28.29
N ARG A 21 -5.23 8.31 -27.82
CA ARG A 21 -6.12 9.09 -28.71
C ARG A 21 -5.99 10.57 -28.40
N MET A 22 -5.12 11.26 -29.15
CA MET A 22 -5.09 12.72 -29.19
C MET A 22 -6.50 13.22 -29.54
N ARG A 23 -7.18 13.88 -28.60
CA ARG A 23 -8.26 14.81 -28.94
C ARG A 23 -7.65 16.17 -29.14
N VAL A 24 -7.67 16.63 -30.38
CA VAL A 24 -7.52 18.04 -30.72
C VAL A 24 -8.68 18.79 -30.04
N VAL A 25 -8.39 19.55 -29.00
CA VAL A 25 -9.36 20.47 -28.41
C VAL A 25 -9.18 21.82 -29.09
N GLN A 26 -10.13 22.17 -29.96
CA GLN A 26 -10.29 23.52 -30.48
C GLN A 26 -10.62 24.46 -29.31
N SER A 27 -9.77 25.45 -29.11
CA SER A 27 -9.97 26.56 -28.18
C SER A 27 -11.13 27.45 -28.64
N ARG A 28 -12.21 27.53 -27.86
CA ARG A 28 -13.13 28.68 -27.88
C ARG A 28 -13.03 29.41 -26.56
N LEU A 29 -12.55 30.64 -26.64
CA LEU A 29 -12.50 31.62 -25.56
C LEU A 29 -13.93 32.00 -25.16
N LEU A 30 -14.25 31.87 -23.88
CA LEU A 30 -15.39 32.53 -23.25
C LEU A 30 -14.89 33.25 -22.00
N THR A 31 -14.99 34.57 -22.04
CA THR A 31 -14.71 35.54 -20.97
C THR A 31 -15.71 35.40 -19.81
N PRO A 32 -15.28 35.50 -18.54
CA PRO A 32 -16.19 35.71 -17.42
C PRO A 32 -16.50 37.21 -17.19
N PRO A 33 -17.73 37.59 -16.82
CA PRO A 33 -18.05 38.95 -16.40
C PRO A 33 -17.74 39.20 -14.91
N ASN A 34 -17.43 40.47 -14.66
CA ASN A 34 -17.22 41.18 -13.40
C ASN A 34 -18.13 40.73 -12.23
N LEU A 35 -17.55 40.63 -11.03
CA LEU A 35 -18.26 40.95 -9.79
C LEU A 35 -17.40 41.81 -8.86
N GLN A 36 -18.09 42.81 -8.32
CA GLN A 36 -17.65 44.01 -7.63
C GLN A 36 -17.13 43.74 -6.22
N CYS A 37 -16.08 44.48 -5.83
CA CYS A 37 -15.67 44.66 -4.45
C CYS A 37 -16.70 45.53 -3.69
N CYS A 38 -17.15 45.06 -2.52
CA CYS A 38 -17.79 45.89 -1.52
C CYS A 38 -17.11 45.67 -0.17
N HIS A 39 -16.55 46.76 0.37
CA HIS A 39 -16.13 46.88 1.76
C HIS A 39 -17.34 47.08 2.66
N SER A 40 -17.38 46.42 3.82
CA SER A 40 -17.99 46.99 5.02
C SER A 40 -17.31 46.47 6.27
N SER A 41 -16.70 47.40 7.00
CA SER A 41 -16.19 47.29 8.36
C SER A 41 -17.33 47.11 9.35
N HIS A 42 -17.15 46.27 10.38
CA HIS A 42 -17.23 46.64 11.81
C HIS A 42 -17.15 45.40 12.74
N PRO A 43 -16.70 45.58 13.99
CA PRO A 43 -16.04 44.54 14.79
C PRO A 43 -17.01 43.84 15.75
N ILE A 44 -16.84 42.54 15.99
CA ILE A 44 -17.56 41.83 17.06
C ILE A 44 -16.59 40.90 17.81
N SER A 45 -16.29 41.36 19.04
CA SER A 45 -16.16 40.62 20.30
C SER A 45 -15.47 39.24 20.34
N LEU A 46 -14.30 39.23 20.98
CA LEU A 46 -13.62 38.06 21.51
C LEU A 46 -14.36 37.55 22.75
N ASN A 47 -14.72 36.27 22.77
CA ASN A 47 -14.83 35.48 23.99
C ASN A 47 -14.31 34.05 23.74
N PRO A 48 -13.53 33.47 24.66
CA PRO A 48 -12.85 32.20 24.45
C PRO A 48 -13.75 31.03 24.86
N PRO A 49 -13.66 29.86 24.20
CA PRO A 49 -14.08 28.63 24.83
C PRO A 49 -12.86 27.89 25.38
N PHE A 50 -12.88 27.73 26.69
CA PHE A 50 -12.50 26.52 27.42
C PHE A 50 -11.19 25.82 27.05
N LEU A 51 -10.22 25.96 27.96
CA LEU A 51 -9.17 24.99 28.22
C LEU A 51 -9.76 23.57 28.32
N VAL A 52 -9.61 22.78 27.27
CA VAL A 52 -9.75 21.32 27.36
C VAL A 52 -8.41 20.78 27.80
N LEU A 53 -8.34 20.27 29.02
CA LEU A 53 -7.23 19.47 29.52
C LEU A 53 -6.94 18.33 28.53
N LEU A 54 -5.76 18.36 27.93
CA LEU A 54 -5.19 17.20 27.24
C LEU A 54 -5.01 16.05 28.25
N PRO A 55 -5.49 14.84 27.97
CA PRO A 55 -5.13 13.68 28.78
C PRO A 55 -3.62 13.39 28.62
N PRO A 56 -2.96 12.85 29.66
CA PRO A 56 -1.51 12.72 29.70
C PRO A 56 -0.97 11.77 28.62
N LYS A 57 0.05 12.24 27.91
CA LYS A 57 0.98 11.42 27.12
C LYS A 57 1.74 10.49 28.06
N ASN A 58 1.34 9.23 28.17
CA ASN A 58 2.20 8.07 28.39
C ASN A 58 1.36 6.86 28.76
N GLN A 59 1.16 5.96 27.81
CA GLN A 59 0.95 4.54 28.11
C GLN A 59 1.18 3.70 26.85
N TYR A 60 2.38 3.85 26.27
CA TYR A 60 2.99 2.78 25.50
C TYR A 60 4.29 2.40 26.22
N PRO A 61 4.43 1.16 26.71
CA PRO A 61 5.66 0.73 27.36
C PRO A 61 6.85 0.85 26.40
N SER A 62 7.91 1.48 26.89
CA SER A 62 9.21 1.58 26.24
C SER A 62 9.72 0.22 25.75
N LEU A 63 10.11 0.18 24.47
CA LEU A 63 10.85 -0.88 23.80
C LEU A 63 12.22 -1.10 24.46
N LYS A 64 12.27 -1.84 25.57
CA LYS A 64 13.53 -2.46 26.02
C LYS A 64 13.45 -3.89 26.51
N ASN A 65 12.28 -4.45 26.86
CA ASN A 65 12.20 -5.82 27.38
C ASN A 65 10.90 -6.53 26.97
N GLN A 66 10.71 -6.81 25.67
CA GLN A 66 9.67 -7.74 25.25
C GLN A 66 10.29 -8.87 24.42
N THR A 67 10.28 -10.05 25.00
CA THR A 67 10.66 -11.32 24.38
C THR A 67 9.46 -11.79 23.56
N PHE A 68 9.55 -11.71 22.23
CA PHE A 68 8.53 -12.31 21.37
C PHE A 68 8.68 -13.84 21.39
N PRO A 69 7.58 -14.60 21.45
CA PRO A 69 7.66 -16.05 21.39
C PRO A 69 8.24 -16.51 20.04
N PRO A 70 9.22 -17.41 20.01
CA PRO A 70 9.78 -17.92 18.76
C PRO A 70 8.74 -18.76 18.02
N ILE A 71 8.65 -18.56 16.70
CA ILE A 71 7.86 -19.41 15.80
C ILE A 71 8.67 -20.70 15.55
N PRO A 72 8.08 -21.90 15.67
CA PRO A 72 8.79 -23.14 15.42
C PRO A 72 9.10 -23.32 13.91
N HIS A 73 10.39 -23.29 13.56
CA HIS A 73 10.89 -23.60 12.23
C HIS A 73 10.94 -25.12 11.98
N LYS A 74 10.58 -25.56 10.78
CA LYS A 74 10.80 -26.92 10.29
C LYS A 74 11.91 -26.90 9.22
N PRO A 75 12.89 -27.82 9.24
CA PRO A 75 14.01 -27.79 8.30
C PRO A 75 13.59 -28.16 6.88
N THR A 76 14.04 -27.34 5.93
CA THR A 76 13.85 -27.47 4.47
C THR A 76 14.83 -28.51 3.91
N SER A 77 14.30 -29.51 3.20
CA SER A 77 15.10 -30.50 2.48
C SER A 77 15.53 -29.98 1.10
N SER A 78 16.82 -30.08 0.83
CA SER A 78 17.47 -29.82 -0.44
C SER A 78 17.16 -30.90 -1.49
N PHE A 79 16.92 -30.49 -2.74
CA PHE A 79 16.94 -31.37 -3.91
C PHE A 79 17.95 -30.84 -4.93
N PRO A 80 18.74 -31.71 -5.59
CA PRO A 80 19.85 -31.29 -6.44
C PRO A 80 19.45 -31.02 -7.90
N PHE A 81 20.35 -30.26 -8.52
CA PHE A 81 20.47 -29.86 -9.93
C PHE A 81 20.21 -30.98 -10.96
N GLY A 82 19.51 -30.62 -12.04
CA GLY A 82 19.51 -31.34 -13.31
C GLY A 82 19.53 -30.35 -14.47
N SER A 83 20.64 -30.30 -15.19
CA SER A 83 20.85 -29.51 -16.40
C SER A 83 20.74 -30.43 -17.61
N LEU A 84 20.10 -29.99 -18.71
CA LEU A 84 20.35 -30.54 -20.04
C LEU A 84 20.04 -29.50 -21.13
N ILE A 85 21.01 -29.36 -22.03
CA ILE A 85 21.10 -28.45 -23.17
C ILE A 85 20.31 -29.03 -24.36
N SER A 86 19.66 -28.18 -25.16
CA SER A 86 19.73 -28.26 -26.63
C SER A 86 19.30 -26.97 -27.31
N ALA A 87 20.02 -26.60 -28.36
CA ALA A 87 19.85 -25.44 -29.22
C ALA A 87 19.03 -25.78 -30.48
N SER A 88 18.36 -24.81 -31.11
CA SER A 88 18.40 -24.63 -32.59
C SER A 88 17.66 -23.37 -33.09
N MET A 89 18.44 -22.51 -33.76
CA MET A 89 18.25 -21.77 -35.02
C MET A 89 16.89 -21.22 -35.50
N ALA A 90 16.91 -19.88 -35.64
CA ALA A 90 16.69 -19.08 -36.87
C ALA A 90 15.31 -18.52 -37.27
N SER A 91 15.38 -17.19 -37.50
CA SER A 91 14.69 -16.37 -38.50
C SER A 91 13.21 -16.04 -38.35
N SER A 92 12.96 -14.78 -37.98
CA SER A 92 12.42 -13.82 -38.96
C SER A 92 12.54 -12.40 -38.40
N THR A 93 13.45 -11.62 -38.98
CA THR A 93 13.50 -10.17 -38.80
C THR A 93 12.34 -9.54 -39.56
N THR A 94 11.39 -8.98 -38.83
CA THR A 94 10.52 -7.90 -39.32
C THR A 94 10.80 -6.67 -38.46
N PRO A 95 11.17 -5.52 -39.04
CA PRO A 95 11.33 -4.30 -38.27
C PRO A 95 9.93 -3.72 -37.99
N SER A 96 9.33 -4.13 -36.87
CA SER A 96 8.18 -3.41 -36.32
C SER A 96 8.70 -2.21 -35.53
N THR A 97 8.93 -1.11 -36.24
CA THR A 97 9.03 0.21 -35.62
C THR A 97 7.64 0.63 -35.16
N ALA A 98 7.26 0.16 -33.98
CA ALA A 98 6.27 0.80 -33.15
C ALA A 98 6.89 0.89 -31.76
N THR A 99 7.29 2.09 -31.36
CA THR A 99 7.52 2.40 -29.95
C THR A 99 6.18 2.29 -29.24
N GLU A 100 5.78 1.06 -28.91
CA GLU A 100 4.77 0.78 -27.91
C GLU A 100 5.32 1.32 -26.60
N THR A 101 4.81 2.45 -26.15
CA THR A 101 4.96 2.87 -24.76
C THR A 101 4.22 1.84 -23.91
N GLU A 102 4.89 0.77 -23.50
CA GLU A 102 4.39 -0.14 -22.48
C GLU A 102 4.10 0.69 -21.23
N THR A 103 2.81 0.85 -20.93
CA THR A 103 2.37 1.47 -19.68
C THR A 103 2.74 0.54 -18.53
N LYS A 104 3.70 0.97 -17.70
CA LYS A 104 4.09 0.30 -16.46
C LYS A 104 2.85 -0.09 -15.62
N PRO A 105 2.77 -1.32 -15.08
CA PRO A 105 1.71 -1.73 -14.15
C PRO A 105 1.61 -0.79 -12.94
N PHE A 106 0.38 -0.48 -12.53
CA PHE A 106 0.14 0.31 -11.32
C PHE A 106 0.55 -0.49 -10.09
N SER A 107 1.39 0.07 -9.23
CA SER A 107 2.05 -0.67 -8.16
C SER A 107 1.50 -0.27 -6.78
N VAL A 108 0.99 -1.24 -6.00
CA VAL A 108 0.43 -1.03 -4.65
C VAL A 108 1.22 -1.82 -3.60
N LEU A 109 1.68 -1.13 -2.54
CA LEU A 109 2.37 -1.73 -1.40
C LEU A 109 1.52 -1.60 -0.13
N PHE A 110 1.25 -2.72 0.54
CA PHE A 110 0.60 -2.73 1.85
C PHE A 110 1.64 -2.81 2.96
N VAL A 111 1.54 -1.96 3.99
CA VAL A 111 2.56 -1.86 5.04
C VAL A 111 1.95 -1.92 6.43
N CYS A 112 2.42 -2.86 7.25
CA CYS A 112 2.14 -2.92 8.68
C CYS A 112 3.44 -2.92 9.48
N LEU A 113 3.39 -3.16 10.80
CA LEU A 113 4.61 -3.21 11.61
C LEU A 113 5.56 -4.34 11.17
N GLY A 114 5.18 -5.61 11.38
CA GLY A 114 6.09 -6.76 11.19
C GLY A 114 5.92 -7.56 9.90
N ASN A 115 5.02 -7.17 8.99
CA ASN A 115 4.71 -7.89 7.74
C ASN A 115 4.39 -9.38 7.85
N ILE A 116 3.74 -9.79 8.94
CA ILE A 116 3.29 -11.18 9.13
C ILE A 116 1.77 -11.33 9.30
N CYS A 117 1.04 -10.27 9.64
CA CYS A 117 -0.40 -10.34 9.86
C CYS A 117 -1.19 -9.47 8.88
N ARG A 118 -1.25 -8.17 9.14
CA ARG A 118 -2.18 -7.25 8.46
C ARG A 118 -1.83 -7.00 7.00
N SER A 119 -0.58 -6.64 6.70
CA SER A 119 -0.18 -6.34 5.32
C SER A 119 -0.16 -7.57 4.39
N PRO A 120 0.26 -8.78 4.81
CA PRO A 120 0.07 -9.99 4.00
C PRO A 120 -1.39 -10.33 3.73
N ALA A 121 -2.28 -10.12 4.71
CA ALA A 121 -3.71 -10.33 4.51
C ALA A 121 -4.29 -9.35 3.48
N ALA A 122 -3.92 -8.07 3.58
CA ALA A 122 -4.36 -7.06 2.61
C ALA A 122 -3.86 -7.37 1.19
N GLU A 123 -2.61 -7.81 1.06
CA GLU A 123 -2.02 -8.27 -0.20
C GLU A 123 -2.80 -9.43 -0.81
N GLY A 124 -3.05 -10.49 -0.03
CA GLY A 124 -3.80 -11.66 -0.48
C GLY A 124 -5.23 -11.32 -0.92
N VAL A 125 -5.95 -10.53 -0.11
CA VAL A 125 -7.31 -10.06 -0.43
C VAL A 125 -7.31 -9.23 -1.72
N PHE A 126 -6.35 -8.32 -1.88
CA PHE A 126 -6.29 -7.44 -3.05
C PHE A 126 -5.94 -8.22 -4.31
N ARG A 127 -4.96 -9.13 -4.24
CA ARG A 127 -4.58 -9.99 -5.37
C ARG A 127 -5.73 -10.88 -5.83
N ASP A 128 -6.44 -11.51 -4.91
CA ASP A 128 -7.64 -12.31 -5.23
C ASP A 128 -8.72 -11.46 -5.94
N LEU A 129 -9.00 -10.26 -5.43
CA LEU A 129 -9.97 -9.35 -6.04
C LEU A 129 -9.53 -8.93 -7.46
N VAL A 130 -8.26 -8.60 -7.65
CA VAL A 130 -7.67 -8.17 -8.92
C VAL A 130 -7.74 -9.28 -9.96
N LYS A 131 -7.40 -10.52 -9.55
CA LYS A 131 -7.50 -11.70 -10.39
C LYS A 131 -8.95 -11.96 -10.82
N LYS A 132 -9.90 -11.90 -9.87
CA LYS A 132 -11.34 -12.07 -10.15
C LYS A 132 -11.91 -11.01 -11.11
N ARG A 133 -11.27 -9.85 -11.21
CA ARG A 133 -11.66 -8.75 -12.11
C ARG A 133 -10.85 -8.69 -13.41
N GLY A 134 -9.89 -9.59 -13.62
CA GLY A 134 -9.08 -9.61 -14.83
C GLY A 134 -8.07 -8.47 -14.96
N PHE A 135 -7.60 -7.89 -13.84
CA PHE A 135 -6.61 -6.80 -13.85
C PHE A 135 -5.19 -7.24 -13.48
N ASP A 136 -4.91 -8.54 -13.43
CA ASP A 136 -3.65 -9.11 -12.93
C ASP A 136 -2.42 -8.56 -13.66
N SER A 137 -2.46 -8.47 -14.99
CA SER A 137 -1.35 -7.92 -15.79
C SER A 137 -1.15 -6.41 -15.66
N LYS A 138 -2.07 -5.70 -15.01
CA LYS A 138 -2.05 -4.23 -14.89
C LYS A 138 -1.60 -3.74 -13.52
N LEU A 139 -1.42 -4.67 -12.57
CA LEU A 139 -1.15 -4.35 -11.18
C LEU A 139 0.07 -5.13 -10.69
N ASN A 140 0.99 -4.41 -10.04
CA ASN A 140 2.02 -5.02 -9.21
C ASN A 140 1.59 -4.87 -7.74
N ILE A 141 1.59 -5.96 -6.98
CA ILE A 141 1.02 -6.00 -5.63
C ILE A 141 2.01 -6.68 -4.69
N ASP A 142 2.37 -6.00 -3.61
CA ASP A 142 3.33 -6.49 -2.62
C ASP A 142 2.93 -6.04 -1.19
N SER A 143 3.60 -6.60 -0.18
CA SER A 143 3.53 -6.14 1.20
C SER A 143 4.91 -6.00 1.86
N ALA A 144 4.99 -5.14 2.87
CA ALA A 144 6.20 -4.92 3.66
C ALA A 144 5.90 -4.57 5.13
N GLY A 145 6.97 -4.47 5.92
CA GLY A 145 6.99 -4.15 7.34
C GLY A 145 7.75 -2.84 7.61
N THR A 146 7.40 -2.09 8.65
CA THR A 146 8.20 -0.93 9.08
C THR A 146 9.46 -1.35 9.83
N ILE A 147 9.52 -2.59 10.32
CA ILE A 147 10.69 -3.24 10.94
C ILE A 147 11.10 -4.50 10.18
N ASP A 148 12.31 -4.98 10.44
CA ASP A 148 12.93 -6.17 9.85
C ASP A 148 12.88 -7.41 10.76
N TYR A 149 12.24 -7.31 11.94
CA TYR A 149 12.23 -8.36 12.95
C TYR A 149 11.78 -9.75 12.45
N HIS A 150 10.91 -9.79 11.44
CA HIS A 150 10.42 -11.03 10.84
C HIS A 150 10.92 -11.27 9.42
N GLU A 151 11.92 -10.53 8.91
CA GLU A 151 12.40 -10.68 7.54
C GLU A 151 12.71 -12.15 7.20
N GLY A 152 12.20 -12.62 6.05
CA GLY A 152 12.34 -14.00 5.59
C GLY A 152 11.32 -14.98 6.15
N ASN A 153 10.51 -14.61 7.15
CA ASN A 153 9.47 -15.49 7.69
C ASN A 153 8.21 -15.50 6.82
N GLU A 154 7.49 -16.62 6.82
CA GLU A 154 6.12 -16.68 6.29
C GLU A 154 5.17 -15.80 7.12
N ALA A 155 4.04 -15.43 6.52
CA ALA A 155 2.92 -14.84 7.26
C ALA A 155 2.46 -15.71 8.45
N ASP A 156 1.96 -15.06 9.50
CA ASP A 156 1.51 -15.68 10.75
C ASP A 156 0.53 -16.82 10.44
N PRO A 157 0.74 -18.03 11.00
CA PRO A 157 -0.09 -19.19 10.70
C PRO A 157 -1.58 -18.97 11.04
N ARG A 158 -1.90 -18.17 12.07
CA ARG A 158 -3.28 -17.82 12.43
C ARG A 158 -3.93 -16.96 11.37
N MET A 159 -3.17 -16.02 10.80
CA MET A 159 -3.62 -15.17 9.70
C MET A 159 -3.85 -15.99 8.42
N ARG A 160 -2.88 -16.84 8.06
CA ARG A 160 -3.02 -17.76 6.91
C ARG A 160 -4.24 -18.66 7.05
N ALA A 161 -4.47 -19.22 8.25
CA ALA A 161 -5.63 -20.05 8.51
C ALA A 161 -6.96 -19.27 8.38
N ALA A 162 -7.02 -18.04 8.89
CA ALA A 162 -8.19 -17.17 8.76
C ALA A 162 -8.49 -16.80 7.30
N SER A 163 -7.48 -16.38 6.54
CA SER A 163 -7.65 -16.05 5.12
C SER A 163 -8.03 -17.27 4.29
N LYS A 164 -7.45 -18.44 4.58
CA LYS A 164 -7.78 -19.68 3.87
C LYS A 164 -9.24 -20.09 4.04
N ARG A 165 -9.85 -19.85 5.22
CA ARG A 165 -11.30 -20.07 5.44
C ARG A 165 -12.18 -19.23 4.52
N ARG A 166 -11.65 -18.12 3.98
CA ARG A 166 -12.31 -17.22 3.03
C ARG A 166 -11.89 -17.45 1.58
N GLY A 167 -11.16 -18.53 1.31
CA GLY A 167 -10.65 -18.87 -0.01
C GLY A 167 -9.49 -17.98 -0.48
N ILE A 168 -8.83 -17.27 0.44
CA ILE A 168 -7.70 -16.39 0.13
C ILE A 168 -6.42 -17.07 0.61
N GLU A 169 -5.49 -17.27 -0.31
CA GLU A 169 -4.16 -17.79 0.00
C GLU A 169 -3.19 -16.64 0.26
N ILE A 170 -2.48 -16.71 1.41
CA ILE A 170 -1.39 -15.78 1.73
C ILE A 170 -0.08 -16.54 1.59
N THR A 171 0.73 -16.10 0.63
CA THR A 171 2.06 -16.65 0.31
C THR A 171 3.19 -15.65 0.58
N SER A 172 2.90 -14.52 1.24
CA SER A 172 3.87 -13.46 1.50
C SER A 172 5.01 -13.94 2.38
N ILE A 173 6.22 -13.52 2.03
CA ILE A 173 7.43 -13.64 2.84
C ILE A 173 7.75 -12.25 3.37
N SER A 174 7.91 -12.15 4.70
CA SER A 174 8.11 -10.87 5.36
C SER A 174 9.39 -10.18 4.88
N ARG A 175 9.29 -8.88 4.61
CA ARG A 175 10.41 -8.00 4.30
C ARG A 175 10.21 -6.61 4.92
N PRO A 176 11.28 -5.90 5.30
CA PRO A 176 11.15 -4.49 5.66
C PRO A 176 10.87 -3.64 4.41
N ILE A 177 10.25 -2.49 4.63
CA ILE A 177 10.17 -1.42 3.63
C ILE A 177 11.57 -0.91 3.31
N ARG A 178 11.83 -0.61 2.04
CA ARG A 178 13.13 -0.19 1.53
C ARG A 178 13.02 1.15 0.84
N LEU A 179 14.17 1.80 0.65
CA LEU A 179 14.25 3.07 -0.06
C LEU A 179 13.63 3.00 -1.46
N SER A 180 13.91 1.93 -2.20
CA SER A 180 13.38 1.69 -3.53
C SER A 180 11.85 1.63 -3.58
N ASP A 181 11.17 1.27 -2.49
CA ASP A 181 9.70 1.23 -2.46
C ASP A 181 9.09 2.64 -2.70
N PHE A 182 9.79 3.70 -2.26
CA PHE A 182 9.40 5.09 -2.52
C PHE A 182 9.61 5.54 -3.97
N ARG A 183 10.28 4.75 -4.79
CA ARG A 183 10.37 4.95 -6.23
C ARG A 183 9.45 4.01 -7.00
N ASP A 184 9.40 2.75 -6.59
CA ASP A 184 8.85 1.68 -7.40
C ASP A 184 7.32 1.57 -7.31
N PHE A 185 6.73 1.93 -6.16
CA PHE A 185 5.28 1.84 -5.92
C PHE A 185 4.52 3.15 -6.18
N ASP A 186 3.33 3.08 -6.75
CA ASP A 186 2.50 4.26 -6.99
C ASP A 186 1.61 4.61 -5.79
N LEU A 187 1.36 3.63 -4.91
CA LEU A 187 0.55 3.76 -3.71
C LEU A 187 1.11 2.92 -2.56
N ILE A 188 1.31 3.53 -1.39
CA ILE A 188 1.74 2.85 -0.17
C ILE A 188 0.64 2.99 0.87
N LEU A 189 0.10 1.86 1.34
CA LEU A 189 -1.05 1.80 2.24
C LEU A 189 -0.64 1.29 3.62
N ALA A 190 -0.57 2.20 4.58
CA ALA A 190 -0.30 1.91 5.98
C ALA A 190 -1.55 1.36 6.68
N MET A 191 -1.39 0.32 7.49
CA MET A 191 -2.50 -0.31 8.22
C MET A 191 -3.05 0.56 9.36
N ASP A 192 -2.20 1.34 10.02
CA ASP A 192 -2.57 2.27 11.09
C ASP A 192 -1.76 3.58 11.01
N ARG A 193 -2.06 4.55 11.88
CA ARG A 193 -1.35 5.84 11.94
C ARG A 193 0.11 5.69 12.32
N GLN A 194 0.45 4.79 13.24
CA GLN A 194 1.84 4.58 13.65
C GLN A 194 2.67 4.08 12.46
N ASN A 195 2.18 3.09 11.71
CA ASN A 195 2.85 2.59 10.52
C ASN A 195 3.03 3.71 9.48
N ARG A 196 2.03 4.60 9.32
CA ARG A 196 2.18 5.75 8.42
C ARG A 196 3.27 6.71 8.89
N GLU A 197 3.35 6.99 10.19
CA GLU A 197 4.39 7.84 10.77
C GLU A 197 5.78 7.23 10.58
N ASP A 198 5.95 5.94 10.88
CA ASP A 198 7.20 5.20 10.70
C ASP A 198 7.70 5.24 9.24
N ILE A 199 6.79 5.07 8.27
CA ILE A 199 7.09 5.14 6.84
C ILE A 199 7.56 6.54 6.46
N LEU A 200 6.90 7.59 6.95
CA LEU A 200 7.29 8.97 6.66
C LEU A 200 8.61 9.36 7.33
N GLU A 201 8.89 8.85 8.53
CA GLU A 201 10.18 9.01 9.18
C GLU A 201 11.29 8.31 8.37
N ALA A 202 11.05 7.07 7.92
CA ALA A 202 11.97 6.35 7.04
C ALA A 202 12.24 7.12 5.74
N PHE A 203 11.20 7.65 5.09
CA PHE A 203 11.35 8.53 3.93
C PHE A 203 12.25 9.73 4.22
N ASN A 204 12.00 10.45 5.32
CA ASN A 204 12.79 11.62 5.68
C ASN A 204 14.26 11.31 5.98
N ARG A 205 14.55 10.11 6.52
CA ARG A 205 15.93 9.63 6.73
C ARG A 205 16.62 9.25 5.44
N TRP A 206 15.89 8.76 4.44
CA TRP A 206 16.48 8.19 3.23
C TRP A 206 16.46 9.11 2.01
N LYS A 207 15.62 10.16 1.98
CA LYS A 207 15.49 11.08 0.83
C LYS A 207 16.77 11.79 0.40
N PHE A 208 17.80 11.78 1.25
CA PHE A 208 19.13 12.34 0.95
C PHE A 208 20.12 11.29 0.43
N ARG A 209 19.75 10.00 0.39
CA ARG A 209 20.61 8.88 -0.03
C ARG A 209 20.48 8.58 -1.52
N GLU A 210 19.30 8.80 -2.11
CA GLU A 210 19.06 8.68 -3.55
C GLU A 210 18.07 9.76 -4.00
N THR A 211 18.05 10.05 -5.30
CA THR A 211 17.06 10.96 -5.89
C THR A 211 15.69 10.31 -5.87
N LEU A 212 14.85 10.71 -4.92
CA LEU A 212 13.42 10.40 -4.88
C LEU A 212 12.60 11.56 -5.43
N PRO A 213 11.41 11.30 -5.99
CA PRO A 213 10.44 12.35 -6.27
C PRO A 213 10.09 13.13 -5.00
N ASP A 214 10.07 14.46 -5.07
CA ASP A 214 9.76 15.34 -3.92
C ASP A 214 8.41 15.01 -3.28
N ASP A 215 7.46 14.55 -4.09
CA ASP A 215 6.11 14.19 -3.68
C ASP A 215 5.93 12.69 -3.40
N ALA A 216 7.00 11.89 -3.34
CA ALA A 216 6.93 10.46 -3.05
C ALA A 216 6.25 10.15 -1.70
N HIS A 217 6.35 11.06 -0.72
CA HIS A 217 5.63 10.95 0.55
C HIS A 217 4.09 11.07 0.41
N LYS A 218 3.59 11.77 -0.63
CA LYS A 218 2.14 12.00 -0.82
C LYS A 218 1.39 10.73 -1.17
N LYS A 219 2.08 9.71 -1.70
CA LYS A 219 1.51 8.40 -2.02
C LYS A 219 1.35 7.48 -0.80
N VAL A 220 1.85 7.89 0.37
CA VAL A 220 1.65 7.17 1.64
C VAL A 220 0.29 7.56 2.24
N LYS A 221 -0.66 6.63 2.24
CA LYS A 221 -2.04 6.81 2.74
C LYS A 221 -2.36 5.75 3.79
N LEU A 222 -3.40 6.00 4.59
CA LEU A 222 -3.98 4.99 5.46
C LEU A 222 -4.84 4.03 4.64
N MET A 223 -4.79 2.74 4.93
CA MET A 223 -5.66 1.75 4.30
C MET A 223 -7.14 2.13 4.47
N CYS A 224 -7.51 2.54 5.68
CA CYS A 224 -8.87 2.92 6.01
C CYS A 224 -9.33 4.24 5.37
N SER A 225 -8.46 5.03 4.71
CA SER A 225 -8.94 6.17 3.91
C SER A 225 -9.75 5.75 2.67
N TYR A 226 -9.78 4.45 2.36
CA TYR A 226 -10.59 3.86 1.30
C TYR A 226 -11.85 3.15 1.81
N CYS A 227 -12.07 3.09 3.14
CA CYS A 227 -13.30 2.56 3.72
C CYS A 227 -14.46 3.51 3.44
N LYS A 228 -15.55 3.00 2.84
CA LYS A 228 -16.79 3.78 2.63
C LYS A 228 -17.97 3.27 3.44
N LYS A 229 -17.97 1.98 3.78
CA LYS A 229 -19.06 1.31 4.51
C LYS A 229 -18.81 1.14 6.00
N HIS A 230 -17.62 1.49 6.45
CA HIS A 230 -17.24 1.33 7.84
C HIS A 230 -16.49 2.56 8.34
N ASP A 231 -16.67 2.87 9.63
CA ASP A 231 -16.13 4.06 10.28
C ASP A 231 -14.74 3.84 10.90
N GLU A 232 -14.17 2.64 10.78
CA GLU A 232 -12.81 2.38 11.25
C GLU A 232 -11.81 3.29 10.55
N THR A 233 -10.96 3.92 11.37
CA THR A 233 -9.89 4.79 10.88
C THR A 233 -8.56 4.05 10.71
N GLU A 234 -8.46 2.83 11.24
CA GLU A 234 -7.26 1.98 11.26
C GLU A 234 -7.63 0.50 11.20
N VAL A 235 -6.72 -0.32 10.67
CA VAL A 235 -6.81 -1.79 10.69
C VAL A 235 -6.19 -2.28 12.00
N PRO A 236 -6.98 -2.82 12.94
CA PRO A 236 -6.50 -3.19 14.27
C PRO A 236 -5.45 -4.29 14.20
N ASP A 237 -4.43 -4.22 15.05
CA ASP A 237 -3.40 -5.26 15.13
C ASP A 237 -3.97 -6.52 15.81
N PRO A 238 -4.03 -7.68 15.11
CA PRO A 238 -4.58 -8.91 15.68
C PRO A 238 -3.56 -9.68 16.53
N TYR A 239 -2.27 -9.32 16.52
CA TYR A 239 -1.19 -10.19 16.98
C TYR A 239 -1.30 -10.60 18.46
N TYR A 240 -1.66 -9.64 19.32
CA TYR A 240 -1.89 -9.83 20.75
C TYR A 240 -3.35 -10.19 21.09
N GLY A 241 -4.21 -10.33 20.08
CA GLY A 241 -5.61 -10.69 20.24
C GLY A 241 -5.86 -12.20 20.19
N GLY A 242 -7.08 -12.60 20.52
CA GLY A 242 -7.57 -13.95 20.29
C GLY A 242 -7.89 -14.23 18.81
N PRO A 243 -8.33 -15.46 18.47
CA PRO A 243 -8.64 -15.84 17.09
C PRO A 243 -9.63 -14.92 16.36
N GLN A 244 -10.54 -14.28 17.10
CA GLN A 244 -11.51 -13.32 16.57
C GLN A 244 -10.86 -12.06 15.96
N GLY A 245 -9.70 -11.65 16.48
CA GLY A 245 -8.94 -10.52 15.94
C GLY A 245 -8.48 -10.78 14.50
N PHE A 246 -8.06 -12.01 14.21
CA PHE A 246 -7.66 -12.42 12.87
C PHE A 246 -8.85 -12.44 11.91
N GLU A 247 -10.02 -12.92 12.36
CA GLU A 247 -11.25 -12.89 11.55
C GLU A 247 -11.74 -11.48 11.23
N LYS A 248 -11.56 -10.52 12.13
CA LYS A 248 -11.97 -9.13 11.89
C LYS A 248 -11.10 -8.47 10.80
N VAL A 249 -9.85 -8.88 10.66
CA VAL A 249 -8.84 -8.24 9.79
C VAL A 249 -8.81 -8.86 8.39
N THR A 250 -9.12 -10.15 8.27
CA THR A 250 -9.33 -10.85 6.97
C THR A 250 -10.69 -10.53 6.37
#